data_AF-A0A920NCQ5-F1
#
_entry.id   AF-A0A920NCQ5-F1
#
_cell.length_a   1.000
_cell.length_b   1.000
_cell.length_c   1.000
_cell.angle_alpha   90.00
_cell.angle_beta   90.00
_cell.angle_gamma   90.00
#
_symmetry.space_group_name_H-M   'P 1'
#
loop_
_entity.id
_entity.type
_entity.pdbx_description
1 polymer ?
#
loop_
_entity_poly.entity_id
_entity_poly.type
_entity_poly.pdbx_seq_one_letter_code
_entity_poly.pdbx_strand_id
1 'polypeptide(L)'
;MYLYQREILVLSDEIVKELSIKGLCYYIGGSDKPITISWAHTERIIAIIDNAKQKPTPMMAQYWAIKQEHADCLLFYRMGVFYELFFEDAVLAASALDIALTKRGQHEGVDVPMCGVPVHSHEAYLQKLIKGGHRVAICEQLESPIDARKRGYKALVKRDVVRIITPGTLTEEGLLDARSNNHLAAVGAVGPDIGLAWIDISTGSFFFSAPALEDLGSAIAQIAPGELLVPESASQEGMLAQVLAEWKSILTFLPQSRFGSHGGEARLKEAFAVLALEGFGIFGRAELGLVVHFLNMCD
;
A
#
# COMPACT_ATOMS: atom_id res chain seq x y z
N MET A 1 25.57 28.43 0.46
CA MET A 1 26.83 29.13 0.77
C MET A 1 26.46 30.23 1.75
N TYR A 2 26.78 30.07 3.03
CA TYR A 2 26.43 31.09 4.04
C TYR A 2 27.73 31.76 4.51
N LEU A 3 27.85 33.04 4.18
CA LEU A 3 28.90 33.91 4.70
C LEU A 3 28.51 34.28 6.14
N TYR A 4 29.41 33.95 7.06
CA TYR A 4 29.32 34.33 8.46
C TYR A 4 29.63 35.83 8.60
N GLN A 5 28.64 36.67 8.30
CA GLN A 5 28.59 38.06 8.77
C GLN A 5 27.15 38.35 9.22
N ARG A 6 27.03 38.89 10.42
CA ARG A 6 25.82 39.34 11.12
C ARG A 6 24.61 39.59 10.21
N GLU A 7 23.57 38.75 10.34
CA GLU A 7 22.27 39.11 10.96
C GLU A 7 20.97 38.56 10.36
N ILE A 8 20.95 37.70 9.32
CA ILE A 8 19.68 37.09 8.87
C ILE A 8 19.84 35.62 8.46
N LEU A 9 19.11 34.73 9.15
CA LEU A 9 18.91 33.33 8.75
C LEU A 9 17.51 33.19 8.11
N VAL A 10 17.45 32.73 6.87
CA VAL A 10 16.18 32.42 6.21
C VAL A 10 15.86 30.95 6.48
N LEU A 11 14.76 30.70 7.18
CA LEU A 11 14.28 29.37 7.60
C LEU A 11 12.96 29.07 6.87
N SER A 12 12.67 27.80 6.57
CA SER A 12 11.37 27.40 6.02
C SER A 12 10.27 27.51 7.08
N ASP A 13 9.02 27.74 6.65
CA ASP A 13 7.88 27.92 7.56
C ASP A 13 7.70 26.79 8.57
N GLU A 14 8.03 25.55 8.19
CA GLU A 14 8.01 24.37 9.07
C GLU A 14 9.04 24.46 10.20
N ILE A 15 10.28 24.83 9.89
CA ILE A 15 11.36 24.99 10.89
C ILE A 15 11.01 26.13 11.84
N VAL A 16 10.44 27.22 11.32
CA VAL A 16 10.00 28.37 12.13
C VAL A 16 8.90 27.96 13.10
N LYS A 17 7.92 27.18 12.64
CA LYS A 17 6.83 26.67 13.47
C LYS A 17 7.35 25.77 14.58
N GLU A 18 8.29 24.87 14.29
CA GLU A 18 8.89 23.97 15.28
C GLU A 18 9.71 24.73 16.34
N LEU A 19 10.55 25.67 15.91
CA LEU A 19 11.34 26.52 16.81
C LEU A 19 10.44 27.39 17.70
N SER A 20 9.31 27.87 17.17
CA SER A 20 8.34 28.66 17.91
C SER A 20 7.58 27.83 18.96
N ILE A 21 7.14 26.61 18.63
CA ILE A 21 6.52 25.67 19.58
C ILE A 21 7.46 25.37 20.75
N LYS A 22 8.76 25.22 20.47
CA LYS A 22 9.79 24.93 21.49
C LYS A 22 10.26 26.17 22.26
N GLY A 23 9.71 27.36 22.00
CA GLY A 23 10.10 28.61 22.66
C GLY A 23 11.51 29.08 22.33
N LEU A 24 12.07 28.62 21.20
CA LEU A 24 13.47 28.87 20.81
C LEU A 24 13.61 30.09 19.89
N CYS A 25 12.53 30.50 19.23
CA CYS A 25 12.44 31.75 18.48
C CYS A 25 11.10 32.45 18.72
N TYR A 26 11.04 33.76 18.45
CA TYR A 26 9.81 34.55 18.51
C TYR A 26 9.70 35.46 17.29
N TYR A 27 8.46 35.71 16.88
CA TYR A 27 8.13 36.67 15.83
C TYR A 27 8.18 38.08 16.41
N ILE A 28 9.00 38.97 15.86
CA ILE A 28 8.87 40.41 16.15
C ILE A 28 7.81 40.94 15.18
N GLY A 29 6.61 41.24 15.69
CA GLY A 29 5.38 41.44 14.89
C GLY A 29 5.48 42.27 13.60
N GLY A 30 4.63 41.89 12.63
CA GLY A 30 4.50 42.46 11.29
C GLY A 30 4.99 41.49 10.21
N SER A 31 4.18 41.24 9.16
CA SER A 31 4.35 40.18 8.15
C SER A 31 5.59 40.26 7.25
N ASP A 32 6.55 41.14 7.55
CA ASP A 32 7.75 41.39 6.73
C ASP A 32 9.04 41.53 7.58
N LYS A 33 9.03 41.12 8.86
CA LYS A 33 10.20 41.26 9.74
C LYS A 33 10.94 39.94 10.01
N PRO A 34 12.29 39.98 10.10
CA PRO A 34 13.10 38.79 10.33
C PRO A 34 12.85 38.15 11.71
N ILE A 35 12.89 36.82 11.74
CA ILE A 35 12.70 36.01 12.95
C ILE A 35 13.87 36.25 13.89
N THR A 36 13.56 36.55 15.16
CA THR A 36 14.60 36.74 16.18
C THR A 36 14.76 35.47 17.00
N ILE A 37 16.01 35.04 17.09
CA ILE A 37 16.40 33.77 17.68
C ILE A 37 17.21 34.09 18.96
N SER A 38 16.86 33.43 20.07
CA SER A 38 17.60 33.62 21.32
C SER A 38 18.96 32.93 21.27
N TRP A 39 20.03 33.71 21.41
CA TRP A 39 21.41 33.21 21.44
C TRP A 39 21.69 32.25 22.62
N ALA A 40 20.89 32.29 23.68
CA ALA A 40 21.01 31.36 24.80
C ALA A 40 20.70 29.90 24.43
N HIS A 41 20.06 29.66 23.28
CA HIS A 41 19.69 28.33 22.80
C HIS A 41 20.43 27.91 21.53
N THR A 42 21.52 28.61 21.18
CA THR A 42 22.22 28.46 19.89
C THR A 42 22.51 27.01 19.53
N GLU A 43 23.00 26.19 20.46
CA GLU A 43 23.28 24.76 20.20
C GLU A 43 22.01 23.94 19.87
N ARG A 44 20.89 24.21 20.55
CA ARG A 44 19.61 23.53 20.30
C ARG A 44 19.00 23.93 18.96
N ILE A 45 19.12 25.20 18.59
CA ILE A 45 18.65 25.72 17.30
C ILE A 45 19.50 25.16 16.16
N ILE A 46 20.82 25.12 16.32
CA ILE A 46 21.73 24.49 15.36
C ILE A 46 21.35 23.01 15.17
N ALA A 47 21.10 22.27 16.26
CA ALA A 47 20.68 20.87 16.16
C ALA A 47 19.35 20.68 15.42
N ILE A 48 18.36 21.55 15.64
CA ILE A 48 17.06 21.50 14.94
C ILE A 48 17.24 21.84 13.45
N ILE A 49 18.00 22.89 13.14
CA ILE A 49 18.29 23.29 11.76
C ILE A 49 19.10 22.20 11.03
N ASP A 50 20.06 21.58 11.71
CA ASP A 50 20.89 20.52 11.13
C ASP A 50 20.11 19.22 10.96
N ASN A 51 19.18 18.89 11.87
CA ASN A 51 18.24 17.78 11.69
C ASN A 51 17.28 18.02 10.53
N ALA A 52 16.71 19.22 10.41
CA ALA A 52 15.86 19.59 9.27
C ALA A 52 16.62 19.62 7.93
N LYS A 53 17.96 19.76 7.95
CA LYS A 53 18.83 19.64 6.78
C LYS A 53 19.19 18.20 6.42
N GLN A 54 18.93 17.21 7.29
CA GLN A 54 19.28 15.82 6.98
C GLN A 54 18.33 15.27 5.92
N LYS A 55 18.75 15.40 4.65
CA LYS A 55 18.10 14.70 3.55
C LYS A 55 17.97 13.21 3.89
N PRO A 56 16.81 12.58 3.64
CA PRO A 56 16.65 11.15 3.86
C PRO A 56 17.80 10.40 3.20
N THR A 57 18.31 9.38 3.89
CA THR A 57 19.32 8.50 3.28
C THR A 57 18.75 7.98 1.95
N PRO A 58 19.59 7.73 0.93
CA PRO A 58 19.10 7.25 -0.37
C PRO A 58 18.18 6.01 -0.24
N MET A 59 18.44 5.17 0.76
CA MET A 59 17.60 4.02 1.08
C MET A 59 16.22 4.42 1.64
N MET A 60 16.17 5.36 2.57
CA MET A 60 14.89 5.88 3.10
C MET A 60 14.09 6.64 2.04
N ALA A 61 14.77 7.36 1.13
CA ALA A 61 14.09 7.99 0.00
C ALA A 61 13.46 6.96 -0.95
N GLN A 62 14.16 5.85 -1.24
CA GLN A 62 13.60 4.74 -2.02
C GLN A 62 12.45 4.07 -1.29
N TYR A 63 12.57 3.81 0.02
CA TYR A 63 11.50 3.25 0.84
C TYR A 63 10.24 4.11 0.80
N TRP A 64 10.35 5.42 1.01
CA TRP A 64 9.20 6.32 1.00
C TRP A 64 8.54 6.44 -0.37
N ALA A 65 9.31 6.45 -1.46
CA ALA A 65 8.75 6.45 -2.81
C ALA A 65 7.84 5.22 -3.03
N ILE A 66 8.33 4.03 -2.66
CA ILE A 66 7.57 2.79 -2.79
C ILE A 66 6.37 2.77 -1.81
N LYS A 67 6.57 3.23 -0.56
CA LYS A 67 5.51 3.27 0.44
C LYS A 67 4.37 4.21 0.07
N GLN A 68 4.65 5.32 -0.62
CA GLN A 68 3.61 6.25 -1.09
C GLN A 68 2.70 5.62 -2.15
N GLU A 69 3.24 4.74 -3.00
CA GLU A 69 2.47 3.99 -3.99
C GLU A 69 1.60 2.89 -3.35
N HIS A 70 1.98 2.42 -2.15
CA HIS A 70 1.33 1.35 -1.40
C HIS A 70 0.97 1.76 0.05
N ALA A 71 0.38 2.95 0.20
CA ALA A 71 0.13 3.55 1.51
C ALA A 71 -0.83 2.74 2.39
N ASP A 72 -1.70 1.94 1.78
CA ASP A 72 -2.70 1.07 2.40
C ASP A 72 -2.18 -0.32 2.81
N CYS A 73 -0.94 -0.64 2.48
CA CYS A 73 -0.32 -1.94 2.74
C CYS A 73 0.84 -1.82 3.72
N LEU A 74 1.06 -2.81 4.57
CA LEU A 74 2.35 -2.98 5.26
C LEU A 74 3.43 -3.31 4.22
N LEU A 75 4.57 -2.62 4.26
CA LEU A 75 5.63 -2.82 3.28
C LEU A 75 6.74 -3.74 3.82
N PHE A 76 6.77 -4.99 3.35
CA PHE A 76 7.88 -5.91 3.56
C PHE A 76 9.04 -5.51 2.65
N TYR A 77 9.96 -4.70 3.17
CA TYR A 77 11.06 -4.14 2.39
C TYR A 77 12.31 -5.04 2.47
N ARG A 78 12.70 -5.68 1.35
CA ARG A 78 13.81 -6.64 1.38
C ARG A 78 15.16 -5.98 1.65
N MET A 79 15.73 -6.37 2.78
CA MET A 79 17.04 -5.97 3.28
C MET A 79 17.90 -7.20 3.55
N GLY A 80 18.50 -7.73 2.47
CA GLY A 80 19.33 -8.93 2.55
C GLY A 80 18.50 -10.16 2.84
N VAL A 81 18.65 -10.73 4.05
CA VAL A 81 17.97 -11.96 4.50
C VAL A 81 16.72 -11.68 5.36
N PHE A 82 16.34 -10.40 5.52
CA PHE A 82 15.15 -9.97 6.23
C PHE A 82 14.23 -9.14 5.33
N TYR A 83 12.93 -9.26 5.55
CA TYR A 83 11.98 -8.20 5.24
C TYR A 83 11.91 -7.27 6.44
N GLU A 84 12.27 -6.01 6.25
CA GLU A 84 12.20 -4.99 7.28
C GLU A 84 11.01 -4.08 7.03
N LEU A 85 10.36 -3.67 8.12
CA LEU A 85 9.30 -2.67 8.13
C LEU A 85 9.78 -1.50 8.97
N PHE A 86 9.36 -0.29 8.60
CA PHE A 86 9.80 0.94 9.27
C PHE A 86 8.60 1.78 9.74
N PHE A 87 8.85 2.70 10.66
CA PHE A 87 7.87 3.70 11.12
C PHE A 87 6.57 3.04 11.64
N GLU A 88 5.41 3.49 11.15
CA GLU A 88 4.10 2.98 11.57
C GLU A 88 3.92 1.49 11.21
N ASP A 89 4.38 1.07 10.03
CA ASP A 89 4.33 -0.34 9.61
C ASP A 89 5.08 -1.23 10.60
N ALA A 90 6.22 -0.76 11.12
CA ALA A 90 6.99 -1.49 12.11
C ALA A 90 6.21 -1.65 13.43
N VAL A 91 5.54 -0.59 13.89
CA VAL A 91 4.76 -0.61 15.13
C VAL A 91 3.57 -1.56 15.00
N LEU A 92 2.82 -1.47 13.90
CA LEU A 92 1.67 -2.32 13.61
C LEU A 92 2.09 -3.79 13.49
N ALA A 93 3.11 -4.07 12.67
CA ALA A 93 3.57 -5.44 12.46
C ALA A 93 4.21 -6.04 13.72
N ALA A 94 4.99 -5.28 14.48
CA ALA A 94 5.57 -5.77 15.74
C ALA A 94 4.48 -6.19 16.73
N SER A 95 3.42 -5.38 16.86
CA SER A 95 2.27 -5.70 17.71
C SER A 95 1.48 -6.90 17.19
N ALA A 96 1.20 -6.97 15.88
CA ALA A 96 0.40 -8.03 15.29
C ALA A 96 1.12 -9.40 15.28
N LEU A 97 2.44 -9.38 15.13
CA LEU A 97 3.27 -10.58 15.01
C LEU A 97 3.86 -11.05 16.34
N ASP A 98 3.77 -10.22 17.39
CA ASP A 98 4.45 -10.40 18.67
C ASP A 98 5.98 -10.57 18.49
N ILE A 99 6.58 -9.61 17.78
CA ILE A 99 8.03 -9.56 17.53
C ILE A 99 8.64 -8.27 18.08
N ALA A 100 9.96 -8.27 18.28
CA ALA A 100 10.66 -7.13 18.85
C ALA A 100 10.56 -5.89 17.93
N LEU A 101 10.01 -4.80 18.47
CA LEU A 101 10.16 -3.47 17.89
C LEU A 101 11.53 -2.90 18.29
N THR A 102 12.34 -2.58 17.29
CA THR A 102 13.70 -2.06 17.44
C THR A 102 13.82 -0.70 16.76
N LYS A 103 15.05 -0.20 16.58
CA LYS A 103 15.31 1.07 15.91
C LYS A 103 16.47 0.94 14.94
N ARG A 104 16.42 1.66 13.82
CA ARG A 104 17.47 1.67 12.80
C ARG A 104 17.88 3.09 12.42
N GLY A 105 18.94 3.59 13.04
CA GLY A 105 19.46 4.92 12.76
C GLY A 105 18.46 6.01 13.12
N GLN A 106 18.64 7.19 12.50
CA GLN A 106 17.80 8.36 12.71
C GLN A 106 17.34 8.96 11.39
N HIS A 107 16.12 9.48 11.37
CA HIS A 107 15.55 10.27 10.30
C HIS A 107 15.06 11.59 10.92
N GLU A 108 15.57 12.72 10.43
CA GLU A 108 15.28 14.06 10.99
C GLU A 108 15.57 14.17 12.49
N GLY A 109 16.59 13.44 12.97
CA GLY A 109 16.98 13.40 14.38
C GLY A 109 16.11 12.52 15.28
N VAL A 110 15.12 11.82 14.72
CA VAL A 110 14.26 10.87 15.44
C VAL A 110 14.67 9.44 15.09
N ASP A 111 14.75 8.58 16.12
CA ASP A 111 15.04 7.15 15.92
C ASP A 111 13.95 6.51 15.04
N VAL A 112 14.35 5.80 13.97
CA VAL A 112 13.40 5.15 13.06
C VAL A 112 12.95 3.82 13.65
N PRO A 113 11.66 3.63 14.02
CA PRO A 113 11.14 2.35 14.48
C PRO A 113 11.30 1.30 13.39
N MET A 114 11.71 0.09 13.77
CA MET A 114 11.94 -1.00 12.82
C MET A 114 11.64 -2.36 13.44
N CYS A 115 10.99 -3.24 12.68
CA CYS A 115 10.94 -4.67 12.97
C CYS A 115 11.27 -5.47 11.72
N GLY A 116 11.66 -6.73 11.88
CA GLY A 116 12.10 -7.56 10.76
C GLY A 116 11.62 -8.99 10.86
N VAL A 117 11.32 -9.57 9.70
CA VAL A 117 10.92 -10.96 9.53
C VAL A 117 11.95 -11.65 8.63
N PRO A 118 12.45 -12.87 8.96
CA PRO A 118 13.40 -13.55 8.10
C PRO A 118 12.76 -13.98 6.78
N VAL A 119 13.44 -13.73 5.65
CA VAL A 119 12.90 -14.03 4.30
C VAL A 119 12.55 -15.52 4.14
N HIS A 120 13.38 -16.43 4.66
CA HIS A 120 13.15 -17.87 4.50
C HIS A 120 11.98 -18.43 5.32
N SER A 121 11.40 -17.64 6.23
CA SER A 121 10.29 -18.07 7.10
C SER A 121 9.15 -17.04 7.14
N HIS A 122 9.09 -16.15 6.15
CA HIS A 122 8.17 -15.02 6.13
C HIS A 122 6.70 -15.43 5.96
N GLU A 123 6.41 -16.57 5.33
CA GLU A 123 5.05 -17.06 5.05
C GLU A 123 4.18 -17.15 6.31
N ALA A 124 4.72 -17.71 7.40
CA ALA A 124 3.97 -17.82 8.65
C ALA A 124 3.61 -16.45 9.26
N TYR A 125 4.44 -15.43 9.04
CA TYR A 125 4.17 -14.07 9.48
C TYR A 125 3.15 -13.38 8.57
N LEU A 126 3.24 -13.61 7.25
CA LEU A 126 2.21 -13.17 6.31
C LEU A 126 0.85 -13.71 6.73
N GLN A 127 0.75 -15.01 7.06
CA GLN A 127 -0.52 -15.60 7.51
C GLN A 127 -1.16 -14.84 8.68
N LYS A 128 -0.34 -14.50 9.68
CA LYS A 128 -0.80 -13.78 10.88
C LYS A 128 -1.26 -12.37 10.52
N LEU A 129 -0.51 -11.65 9.68
CA LEU A 129 -0.87 -10.31 9.23
C LEU A 129 -2.16 -10.31 8.42
N ILE A 130 -2.30 -11.24 7.46
CA ILE A 130 -3.51 -11.36 6.63
C ILE A 130 -4.73 -11.72 7.49
N LYS A 131 -4.60 -12.67 8.42
CA LYS A 131 -5.66 -12.99 9.39
C LYS A 131 -6.00 -11.83 10.33
N GLY A 132 -5.03 -10.96 10.60
CA GLY A 132 -5.20 -9.70 11.33
C GLY A 132 -5.85 -8.57 10.51
N GLY A 133 -6.21 -8.83 9.25
CA GLY A 133 -6.83 -7.84 8.36
C GLY A 133 -5.83 -6.88 7.70
N HIS A 134 -4.53 -7.17 7.77
CA HIS A 134 -3.52 -6.36 7.08
C HIS A 134 -3.31 -6.85 5.66
N ARG A 135 -3.07 -5.91 4.74
CA ARG A 135 -2.55 -6.18 3.39
C ARG A 135 -1.03 -5.97 3.42
N VAL A 136 -0.28 -6.79 2.69
CA VAL A 136 1.19 -6.74 2.74
C VAL A 136 1.77 -6.64 1.34
N ALA A 137 2.53 -5.59 1.06
CA ALA A 137 3.29 -5.43 -0.17
C ALA A 137 4.69 -6.02 0.00
N ILE A 138 5.08 -6.96 -0.86
CA ILE A 138 6.40 -7.59 -0.88
C ILE A 138 7.31 -6.80 -1.82
N CYS A 139 8.25 -6.05 -1.24
CA CYS A 139 9.22 -5.28 -1.98
C CYS A 139 10.55 -6.03 -2.08
N GLU A 140 10.90 -6.41 -3.31
CA GLU A 140 12.04 -7.27 -3.62
C GLU A 140 13.24 -6.50 -4.14
N GLN A 141 14.41 -7.15 -4.11
CA GLN A 141 15.60 -6.64 -4.77
C GLN A 141 15.59 -7.07 -6.23
N LEU A 142 15.43 -6.11 -7.15
CA LEU A 142 15.37 -6.38 -8.60
C LEU A 142 16.75 -6.63 -9.21
N GLU A 143 17.83 -6.38 -8.47
CA GLU A 143 19.19 -6.66 -8.91
C GLU A 143 20.06 -7.10 -7.72
N SER A 144 21.16 -7.78 -8.02
CA SER A 144 22.11 -8.18 -6.98
C SER A 144 22.89 -6.97 -6.44
N PRO A 145 23.37 -7.01 -5.18
CA PRO A 145 24.28 -5.98 -4.66
C PRO A 145 25.57 -5.83 -5.48
N ILE A 146 26.00 -6.89 -6.16
CA ILE A 146 27.18 -6.88 -7.03
C ILE A 146 26.88 -6.06 -8.30
N ASP A 147 25.72 -6.25 -8.91
CA ASP A 147 25.34 -5.53 -10.13
C ASP A 147 25.05 -4.05 -9.84
N ALA A 148 24.44 -3.74 -8.69
CA ALA A 148 24.31 -2.37 -8.23
C ALA A 148 25.69 -1.69 -8.10
N ARG A 149 26.67 -2.37 -7.48
CA ARG A 149 28.04 -1.83 -7.36
C ARG A 149 28.71 -1.58 -8.71
N LYS A 150 28.42 -2.38 -9.74
CA LYS A 150 28.92 -2.15 -11.12
C LYS A 150 28.38 -0.85 -11.72
N ARG A 151 27.16 -0.42 -11.36
CA ARG A 151 26.58 0.87 -11.79
C ARG A 151 27.20 2.07 -11.06
N GLY A 152 27.90 1.83 -9.95
CA GLY A 152 28.65 2.84 -9.22
C GLY A 152 28.78 2.49 -7.73
N TYR A 153 29.86 2.93 -7.10
CA TYR A 153 30.14 2.64 -5.69
C TYR A 153 29.03 3.10 -4.71
N LYS A 154 28.24 4.11 -5.09
CA LYS A 154 27.11 4.63 -4.31
C LYS A 154 25.73 4.24 -4.86
N ALA A 155 25.68 3.39 -5.89
CA ALA A 155 24.42 3.00 -6.50
C ALA A 155 23.63 2.09 -5.56
N LEU A 156 22.40 2.51 -5.23
CA LEU A 156 21.48 1.73 -4.44
C LEU A 156 20.91 0.59 -5.28
N VAL A 157 20.74 -0.59 -4.67
CA VAL A 157 20.04 -1.73 -5.28
C VAL A 157 18.62 -1.30 -5.63
N LYS A 158 18.21 -1.51 -6.88
CA LYS A 158 16.84 -1.31 -7.33
C LYS A 158 15.89 -2.25 -6.59
N ARG A 159 14.78 -1.69 -6.16
CA ARG A 159 13.71 -2.39 -5.47
C ARG A 159 12.38 -1.92 -5.98
N ASP A 160 11.44 -2.85 -5.98
CA ASP A 160 10.06 -2.57 -6.36
C ASP A 160 9.14 -3.60 -5.68
N VAL A 161 7.86 -3.26 -5.59
CA VAL A 161 6.84 -4.22 -5.14
C VAL A 161 6.59 -5.21 -6.25
N VAL A 162 6.89 -6.47 -5.98
CA VAL A 162 6.64 -7.55 -6.94
C VAL A 162 5.29 -8.19 -6.71
N ARG A 163 4.70 -8.03 -5.52
CA ARG A 163 3.43 -8.66 -5.18
C ARG A 163 2.74 -7.97 -4.00
N ILE A 164 1.41 -7.91 -4.05
CA ILE A 164 0.56 -7.52 -2.92
C ILE A 164 -0.20 -8.74 -2.43
N ILE A 165 -0.01 -9.06 -1.15
CA ILE A 165 -0.65 -10.17 -0.46
C ILE A 165 -1.88 -9.64 0.29
N THR A 166 -3.03 -10.23 0.01
CA THR A 166 -4.33 -9.97 0.63
C THR A 166 -5.01 -11.32 0.90
N PRO A 167 -6.12 -11.37 1.65
CA PRO A 167 -6.83 -12.64 1.90
C PRO A 167 -7.19 -13.39 0.62
N GLY A 168 -7.65 -12.70 -0.43
CA GLY A 168 -8.03 -13.32 -1.70
C GLY A 168 -6.86 -13.62 -2.65
N THR A 169 -5.63 -13.17 -2.35
CA THR A 169 -4.47 -13.34 -3.24
C THR A 169 -3.42 -14.34 -2.75
N LEU A 170 -3.72 -15.11 -1.70
CA LEU A 170 -2.85 -16.15 -1.18
C LEU A 170 -2.66 -17.28 -2.21
N THR A 171 -1.42 -17.71 -2.41
CA THR A 171 -1.08 -18.82 -3.31
C THR A 171 -0.25 -19.90 -2.62
N GLU A 172 0.33 -19.57 -1.46
CA GLU A 172 1.21 -20.43 -0.70
C GLU A 172 0.39 -21.57 -0.06
N GLU A 173 0.78 -22.82 -0.32
CA GLU A 173 0.07 -24.01 0.20
C GLU A 173 -0.09 -23.99 1.72
N GLY A 174 0.89 -23.45 2.46
CA GLY A 174 0.82 -23.34 3.92
C GLY A 174 -0.21 -22.32 4.43
N LEU A 175 -0.70 -21.43 3.55
CA LEU A 175 -1.65 -20.37 3.86
C LEU A 175 -3.08 -20.70 3.43
N LEU A 176 -3.24 -21.61 2.47
CA LEU A 176 -4.50 -22.05 1.92
C LEU A 176 -5.12 -23.19 2.75
N ASP A 177 -6.44 -23.18 2.91
CA ASP A 177 -7.15 -24.36 3.37
C ASP A 177 -7.31 -25.33 2.18
N ALA A 178 -6.68 -26.50 2.28
CA ALA A 178 -6.69 -27.53 1.25
C ALA A 178 -8.10 -28.04 0.88
N ARG A 179 -9.14 -27.67 1.62
CA ARG A 179 -10.54 -28.08 1.38
C ARG A 179 -11.40 -26.99 0.76
N SER A 180 -10.91 -25.77 0.60
CA SER A 180 -11.68 -24.65 0.07
C SER A 180 -10.88 -23.87 -0.96
N ASN A 181 -11.55 -23.43 -2.03
CA ASN A 181 -10.96 -22.49 -2.97
C ASN A 181 -10.78 -21.13 -2.28
N ASN A 182 -9.67 -20.46 -2.56
CA ASN A 182 -9.46 -19.08 -2.13
C ASN A 182 -9.84 -18.12 -3.25
N HIS A 183 -11.14 -17.86 -3.38
CA HIS A 183 -11.63 -16.96 -4.41
C HIS A 183 -11.47 -15.49 -4.00
N LEU A 184 -10.85 -14.70 -4.89
CA LEU A 184 -10.99 -13.24 -4.89
C LEU A 184 -12.18 -12.90 -5.78
N ALA A 185 -13.17 -12.20 -5.24
CA ALA A 185 -14.34 -11.76 -5.98
C ALA A 185 -14.40 -10.23 -6.05
N ALA A 186 -15.10 -9.70 -7.04
CA ALA A 186 -15.41 -8.29 -7.16
C ALA A 186 -16.88 -8.11 -7.55
N VAL A 187 -17.53 -7.11 -6.96
CA VAL A 187 -18.91 -6.73 -7.27
C VAL A 187 -18.93 -5.25 -7.61
N GLY A 188 -19.67 -4.90 -8.67
CA GLY A 188 -19.84 -3.54 -9.12
C GLY A 188 -21.19 -3.33 -9.78
N ALA A 189 -21.61 -2.07 -9.88
CA ALA A 189 -22.88 -1.69 -10.48
C ALA A 189 -22.67 -0.61 -11.55
N VAL A 190 -23.37 -0.74 -12.67
CA VAL A 190 -23.45 0.29 -13.72
C VAL A 190 -24.92 0.55 -14.03
N GLY A 191 -25.48 1.60 -13.42
CA GLY A 191 -26.93 1.81 -13.46
C GLY A 191 -27.66 0.70 -12.68
N PRO A 192 -28.66 0.02 -13.27
CA PRO A 192 -29.35 -1.10 -12.62
C PRO A 192 -28.57 -2.42 -12.72
N ASP A 193 -27.57 -2.51 -13.59
CA ASP A 193 -26.87 -3.75 -13.89
C ASP A 193 -25.81 -4.04 -12.83
N ILE A 194 -25.86 -5.24 -12.26
CA ILE A 194 -24.85 -5.76 -11.32
C ILE A 194 -23.90 -6.69 -12.07
N GLY A 195 -22.62 -6.52 -11.82
CA GLY A 195 -21.58 -7.45 -12.23
C GLY A 195 -21.01 -8.15 -11.02
N LEU A 196 -20.69 -9.42 -11.19
CA LEU A 196 -19.94 -10.24 -10.26
C LEU A 196 -18.85 -10.97 -11.04
N ALA A 197 -17.63 -10.88 -10.57
CA ALA A 197 -16.49 -11.56 -11.18
C ALA A 197 -15.65 -12.18 -10.07
N TRP A 198 -15.06 -13.35 -10.32
CA TRP A 198 -14.19 -13.98 -9.33
C TRP A 198 -13.11 -14.83 -9.99
N ILE A 199 -11.96 -14.88 -9.34
CA ILE A 199 -10.80 -15.67 -9.76
C ILE A 199 -10.36 -16.59 -8.64
N ASP A 200 -9.85 -17.76 -9.01
CA ASP A 200 -8.93 -18.52 -8.17
C ASP A 200 -7.52 -18.31 -8.72
N ILE A 201 -6.69 -17.56 -7.98
CA ILE A 201 -5.33 -17.21 -8.43
C ILE A 201 -4.44 -18.46 -8.54
N SER A 202 -4.68 -19.48 -7.71
CA SER A 202 -3.88 -20.70 -7.70
C SER A 202 -4.10 -21.57 -8.95
N THR A 203 -5.30 -21.50 -9.53
CA THR A 203 -5.66 -22.28 -10.74
C THR A 203 -5.77 -21.44 -12.01
N GLY A 204 -5.84 -20.12 -11.88
CA GLY A 204 -6.15 -19.20 -12.99
C GLY A 204 -7.60 -19.28 -13.45
N SER A 205 -8.47 -20.01 -12.74
CA SER A 205 -9.88 -20.13 -13.11
C SER A 205 -10.58 -18.81 -12.88
N PHE A 206 -11.14 -18.23 -13.95
CA PHE A 206 -11.73 -16.90 -13.93
C PHE A 206 -13.17 -16.93 -14.46
N PHE A 207 -14.07 -16.30 -13.73
CA PHE A 207 -15.51 -16.41 -13.96
C PHE A 207 -16.19 -15.04 -13.84
N PHE A 208 -17.33 -14.94 -14.53
CA PHE A 208 -18.21 -13.77 -14.52
C PHE A 208 -19.67 -14.21 -14.37
N SER A 209 -20.46 -13.34 -13.78
CA SER A 209 -21.91 -13.40 -13.81
C SER A 209 -22.53 -12.01 -13.67
N ALA A 210 -23.76 -11.87 -14.14
CA ALA A 210 -24.58 -10.67 -13.96
C ALA A 210 -25.87 -11.03 -13.22
N PRO A 211 -25.79 -11.34 -11.90
CA PRO A 211 -26.97 -11.71 -11.13
C PRO A 211 -27.92 -10.54 -10.96
N ALA A 212 -29.22 -10.82 -10.81
CA ALA A 212 -30.14 -9.82 -10.28
C ALA A 212 -29.72 -9.47 -8.83
N LEU A 213 -30.05 -8.25 -8.39
CA LEU A 213 -29.66 -7.79 -7.05
C LEU A 213 -30.20 -8.69 -5.92
N GLU A 214 -31.39 -9.25 -6.11
CA GLU A 214 -32.03 -10.20 -5.18
C GLU A 214 -31.30 -11.55 -5.10
N ASP A 215 -30.63 -11.96 -6.17
CA ASP A 215 -29.86 -13.22 -6.25
C ASP A 215 -28.40 -13.05 -5.84
N LEU A 216 -27.90 -11.81 -5.79
CA LEU A 216 -26.49 -11.50 -5.53
C LEU A 216 -25.99 -12.13 -4.22
N GLY A 217 -26.78 -12.07 -3.15
CA GLY A 217 -26.39 -12.66 -1.86
C GLY A 217 -26.21 -14.17 -1.95
N SER A 218 -27.13 -14.86 -2.65
CA SER A 218 -27.03 -16.31 -2.89
C SER A 218 -25.81 -16.65 -3.75
N ALA A 219 -25.51 -15.84 -4.77
CA ALA A 219 -24.33 -16.03 -5.62
C ALA A 219 -23.02 -15.87 -4.82
N ILE A 220 -22.90 -14.83 -3.99
CA ILE A 220 -21.74 -14.62 -3.13
C ILE A 220 -21.58 -15.80 -2.14
N ALA A 221 -22.68 -16.27 -1.54
CA ALA A 221 -22.65 -17.41 -0.62
C ALA A 221 -22.18 -18.71 -1.30
N GLN A 222 -22.55 -18.93 -2.56
CA GLN A 222 -22.10 -20.10 -3.33
C GLN A 222 -20.62 -20.02 -3.70
N ILE A 223 -20.12 -18.83 -4.05
CA ILE A 223 -18.70 -18.61 -4.37
C ILE A 223 -17.84 -18.70 -3.10
N ALA A 224 -18.37 -18.23 -1.96
CA ALA A 224 -17.66 -18.15 -0.68
C ALA A 224 -16.26 -17.51 -0.80
N PRO A 225 -16.16 -16.26 -1.31
CA PRO A 225 -14.88 -15.62 -1.53
C PRO A 225 -14.14 -15.32 -0.22
N GLY A 226 -12.82 -15.48 -0.24
CA GLY A 226 -11.93 -15.07 0.86
C GLY A 226 -11.78 -13.55 0.95
N GLU A 227 -12.02 -12.85 -0.17
CA GLU A 227 -12.03 -11.39 -0.27
C GLU A 227 -13.01 -10.93 -1.35
N LEU A 228 -13.76 -9.88 -1.05
CA LEU A 228 -14.76 -9.30 -1.92
C LEU A 228 -14.49 -7.81 -2.15
N LEU A 229 -14.01 -7.48 -3.35
CA LEU A 229 -13.73 -6.13 -3.80
C LEU A 229 -15.04 -5.40 -4.17
N VAL A 230 -15.26 -4.22 -3.60
CA VAL A 230 -16.48 -3.44 -3.84
C VAL A 230 -16.14 -1.96 -3.99
N PRO A 231 -16.94 -1.18 -4.75
CA PRO A 231 -16.72 0.25 -4.83
C PRO A 231 -17.00 0.91 -3.48
N GLU A 232 -16.28 1.98 -3.14
CA GLU A 232 -16.55 2.80 -1.95
C GLU A 232 -18.01 3.27 -1.87
N SER A 233 -18.69 3.46 -3.01
CA SER A 233 -20.11 3.79 -3.06
C SER A 233 -21.01 2.70 -2.45
N ALA A 234 -20.57 1.44 -2.42
CA ALA A 234 -21.27 0.34 -1.77
C ALA A 234 -21.22 0.41 -0.22
N SER A 235 -20.45 1.34 0.36
CA SER A 235 -20.49 1.64 1.79
C SER A 235 -21.67 2.58 2.17
N GLN A 236 -22.27 3.24 1.18
CA GLN A 236 -23.37 4.18 1.39
C GLN A 236 -24.71 3.46 1.53
N GLU A 237 -25.70 4.10 2.14
CA GLU A 237 -27.05 3.54 2.25
C GLU A 237 -27.63 3.24 0.85
N GLY A 238 -28.09 2.01 0.64
CA GLY A 238 -28.64 1.56 -0.64
C GLY A 238 -28.88 0.05 -0.66
N MET A 239 -29.59 -0.44 -1.68
CA MET A 239 -29.94 -1.86 -1.78
C MET A 239 -28.69 -2.76 -1.88
N LEU A 240 -27.66 -2.33 -2.63
CA LEU A 240 -26.39 -3.07 -2.71
C LEU A 240 -25.69 -3.17 -1.35
N ALA A 241 -25.64 -2.07 -0.58
CA ALA A 241 -25.05 -2.08 0.76
C ALA A 241 -25.82 -2.95 1.75
N GLN A 242 -27.15 -3.04 1.60
CA GLN A 242 -27.99 -3.93 2.42
C GLN A 242 -27.65 -5.41 2.15
N VAL A 243 -27.52 -5.80 0.88
CA VAL A 243 -27.07 -7.15 0.52
C VAL A 243 -25.68 -7.39 1.10
N LEU A 244 -24.71 -6.51 0.83
CA LEU A 244 -23.32 -6.68 1.26
C LEU A 244 -23.10 -6.64 2.78
N ALA A 245 -24.10 -6.25 3.57
CA ALA A 245 -23.99 -6.14 5.02
C ALA A 245 -23.66 -7.48 5.72
N GLU A 246 -24.01 -8.62 5.11
CA GLU A 246 -23.68 -9.96 5.64
C GLU A 246 -22.20 -10.32 5.47
N TRP A 247 -21.49 -9.67 4.54
CA TRP A 247 -20.10 -10.00 4.16
C TRP A 247 -19.06 -8.98 4.63
N LYS A 248 -19.40 -8.10 5.58
CA LYS A 248 -18.53 -6.99 6.05
C LYS A 248 -17.10 -7.39 6.38
N SER A 249 -16.88 -8.60 6.89
CA SER A 249 -15.55 -9.08 7.29
C SER A 249 -14.60 -9.37 6.11
N ILE A 250 -15.12 -9.53 4.91
CA ILE A 250 -14.34 -9.84 3.70
C ILE A 250 -14.38 -8.70 2.66
N LEU A 251 -15.03 -7.58 2.97
CA LEU A 251 -15.14 -6.45 2.04
C LEU A 251 -13.85 -5.64 1.97
N THR A 252 -13.34 -5.46 0.76
CA THR A 252 -12.28 -4.49 0.46
C THR A 252 -12.87 -3.37 -0.40
N PHE A 253 -12.97 -2.17 0.18
CA PHE A 253 -13.46 -1.00 -0.55
C PHE A 253 -12.38 -0.42 -1.45
N LEU A 254 -12.75 -0.13 -2.69
CA LEU A 254 -11.85 0.45 -3.71
C LEU A 254 -12.48 1.72 -4.31
N PRO A 255 -11.67 2.68 -4.77
CA PRO A 255 -12.18 3.89 -5.40
C PRO A 255 -13.11 3.59 -6.58
N GLN A 256 -14.22 4.33 -6.70
CA GLN A 256 -15.21 4.16 -7.77
C GLN A 256 -14.59 4.21 -9.18
N SER A 257 -13.50 4.98 -9.35
CA SER A 257 -12.75 5.08 -10.61
C SER A 257 -12.19 3.74 -11.11
N ARG A 258 -11.99 2.76 -10.21
CA ARG A 258 -11.52 1.41 -10.58
C ARG A 258 -12.63 0.50 -11.11
N PHE A 259 -13.90 0.87 -11.02
CA PHE A 259 -15.04 0.07 -11.52
C PHE A 259 -15.56 0.54 -12.89
N GLY A 260 -14.75 1.31 -13.61
CA GLY A 260 -15.10 1.82 -14.93
C GLY A 260 -15.04 0.73 -15.99
N SER A 261 -16.13 0.54 -16.74
CA SER A 261 -16.21 -0.42 -17.85
C SER A 261 -15.36 -0.06 -19.07
N HIS A 262 -14.78 1.15 -19.09
CA HIS A 262 -14.06 1.66 -20.26
C HIS A 262 -12.73 0.91 -20.45
N GLY A 263 -12.55 0.34 -21.64
CA GLY A 263 -11.39 -0.48 -21.98
C GLY A 263 -11.38 -1.88 -21.34
N GLY A 264 -12.44 -2.30 -20.61
CA GLY A 264 -12.52 -3.64 -20.02
C GLY A 264 -12.41 -4.76 -21.07
N GLU A 265 -13.11 -4.60 -22.20
CA GLU A 265 -13.03 -5.54 -23.33
C GLU A 265 -11.61 -5.63 -23.91
N ALA A 266 -10.97 -4.49 -24.14
CA ALA A 266 -9.60 -4.44 -24.66
C ALA A 266 -8.62 -5.15 -23.72
N ARG A 267 -8.75 -4.93 -22.41
CA ARG A 267 -7.93 -5.58 -21.40
C ARG A 267 -8.15 -7.10 -21.33
N LEU A 268 -9.39 -7.58 -21.44
CA LEU A 268 -9.67 -9.03 -21.52
C LEU A 268 -9.02 -9.63 -22.77
N LYS A 269 -9.18 -8.97 -23.93
CA LYS A 269 -8.58 -9.45 -25.19
C LYS A 269 -7.07 -9.52 -25.10
N GLU A 270 -6.44 -8.51 -24.51
CA GLU A 270 -5.00 -8.47 -24.27
C GLU A 270 -4.55 -9.59 -23.31
N ALA A 271 -5.19 -9.72 -22.16
CA ALA A 271 -4.85 -10.73 -21.15
C ALA A 271 -4.98 -12.17 -21.65
N PHE A 272 -6.02 -12.46 -22.43
CA PHE A 272 -6.24 -13.79 -23.01
C PHE A 272 -5.60 -13.98 -24.39
N ALA A 273 -4.90 -12.97 -24.90
CA ALA A 273 -4.30 -12.96 -26.24
C ALA A 273 -5.28 -13.37 -27.37
N VAL A 274 -6.52 -12.84 -27.32
CA VAL A 274 -7.58 -13.12 -28.29
C VAL A 274 -7.99 -11.86 -29.07
N LEU A 275 -8.58 -12.05 -30.25
CA LEU A 275 -9.13 -10.95 -31.06
C LEU A 275 -10.59 -10.62 -30.71
N ALA A 276 -11.30 -11.57 -30.10
CA ALA A 276 -12.75 -11.58 -29.93
C ALA A 276 -13.11 -12.31 -28.63
N LEU A 277 -14.18 -11.88 -27.95
CA LEU A 277 -14.61 -12.45 -26.65
C LEU A 277 -15.83 -13.38 -26.78
N GLU A 278 -16.40 -13.51 -27.98
CA GLU A 278 -17.62 -14.27 -28.26
C GLU A 278 -17.50 -15.74 -27.88
N GLY A 279 -16.27 -16.29 -27.88
CA GLY A 279 -15.97 -17.64 -27.42
C GLY A 279 -16.02 -17.82 -25.89
N PHE A 280 -15.94 -16.73 -25.12
CA PHE A 280 -15.99 -16.74 -23.65
C PHE A 280 -17.39 -16.40 -23.12
N GLY A 281 -18.22 -15.72 -23.91
CA GLY A 281 -19.59 -15.37 -23.54
C GLY A 281 -19.95 -13.94 -23.93
N ILE A 282 -21.06 -13.47 -23.35
CA ILE A 282 -21.55 -12.10 -23.53
C ILE A 282 -21.25 -11.35 -22.23
N PHE A 283 -20.60 -10.18 -22.36
CA PHE A 283 -20.22 -9.36 -21.22
C PHE A 283 -20.97 -8.03 -21.25
N GLY A 284 -21.68 -7.74 -20.15
CA GLY A 284 -22.28 -6.45 -19.88
C GLY A 284 -21.27 -5.43 -19.38
N ARG A 285 -21.70 -4.16 -19.28
CA ARG A 285 -20.84 -3.07 -18.80
C ARG A 285 -20.36 -3.29 -17.37
N ALA A 286 -21.22 -3.82 -16.50
CA ALA A 286 -20.87 -4.06 -15.11
C ALA A 286 -19.76 -5.11 -14.99
N GLU A 287 -19.85 -6.23 -15.71
CA GLU A 287 -18.81 -7.28 -15.74
C GLU A 287 -17.49 -6.76 -16.30
N LEU A 288 -17.52 -6.03 -17.41
CA LEU A 288 -16.31 -5.42 -18.01
C LEU A 288 -15.63 -4.42 -17.07
N GLY A 289 -16.37 -3.78 -16.16
CA GLY A 289 -15.84 -2.88 -15.15
C GLY A 289 -15.03 -3.58 -14.06
N LEU A 290 -15.19 -4.90 -13.90
CA LEU A 290 -14.54 -5.67 -12.83
C LEU A 290 -13.21 -6.29 -13.26
N VAL A 291 -13.01 -6.46 -14.56
CA VAL A 291 -11.82 -7.09 -15.17
C VAL A 291 -10.51 -6.53 -14.61
N VAL A 292 -10.42 -5.20 -14.46
CA VAL A 292 -9.20 -4.50 -14.05
C VAL A 292 -8.71 -4.91 -12.66
N HIS A 293 -9.58 -5.47 -11.83
CA HIS A 293 -9.21 -5.92 -10.49
C HIS A 293 -8.39 -7.20 -10.48
N PHE A 294 -8.48 -8.02 -11.53
CA PHE A 294 -7.84 -9.33 -11.57
C PHE A 294 -6.58 -9.33 -12.43
N LEU A 295 -6.57 -8.56 -13.51
CA LEU A 295 -5.48 -8.61 -14.49
C LEU A 295 -4.15 -8.06 -13.96
N ASN A 296 -4.17 -7.06 -13.08
CA ASN A 296 -2.95 -6.48 -12.50
C ASN A 296 -2.43 -7.28 -11.29
N MET A 297 -3.07 -8.40 -10.93
CA MET A 297 -2.69 -9.24 -9.78
C MET A 297 -1.96 -10.53 -10.19
N CYS A 298 -1.90 -10.84 -11.49
CA CYS A 298 -1.34 -12.07 -12.03
C CYS A 298 0.02 -11.91 -12.72
N ASP A 299 0.62 -10.71 -12.68
CA ASP A 299 1.93 -10.40 -13.26
C ASP A 299 3.07 -10.49 -12.23
#